data_AF-A0A5S3YPN9-F1
#
_entry.id   AF-A0A5S3YPN9-F1
#
_cell.length_a   1.000
_cell.length_b   1.000
_cell.length_c   1.000
_cell.angle_alpha   90.00
_cell.angle_beta   90.00
_cell.angle_gamma   90.00
#
_symmetry.space_group_name_H-M   'P 1'
#
loop_
_entity.id
_entity.type
_entity.pdbx_description
1 polymer ?
#
loop_
_entity_poly.entity_id
_entity_poly.type
_entity_poly.pdbx_seq_one_letter_code
_entity_poly.pdbx_strand_id
1 'polypeptide(L)'
;MKKHSVIFIFLGFVFMKFANDANASSCTILSQNTSAAITTKTDTKCIEFRGLNYNKAYFTADASFQQNAAYDLEIKNGNGKRLLKKVQKESGPSTNLKLNTHYNTTITVYLKPLTKDTHYEFFIVHDDNTTTNETMIYIGLNSKLEN
;
A
#
# COMPACT_ATOMS: atom_id res chain seq x y z
N MET A 1 -51.74 52.73 -22.35
CA MET A 1 -51.65 51.36 -22.89
C MET A 1 -50.84 50.54 -21.91
N LYS A 2 -51.51 49.73 -21.10
CA LYS A 2 -51.63 48.26 -21.17
C LYS A 2 -50.56 47.56 -20.31
N LYS A 3 -51.07 46.98 -19.21
CA LYS A 3 -50.43 46.07 -18.27
C LYS A 3 -50.21 44.68 -18.90
N HIS A 4 -49.44 43.88 -18.15
CA HIS A 4 -49.26 42.42 -18.22
C HIS A 4 -48.15 41.98 -19.19
N SER A 5 -47.27 41.03 -18.88
CA SER A 5 -47.43 39.92 -17.94
C SER A 5 -46.10 39.47 -17.35
N VAL A 6 -46.22 38.97 -16.11
CA VAL A 6 -45.25 38.25 -15.32
C VAL A 6 -44.98 36.88 -15.96
N ILE A 7 -43.70 36.49 -16.08
CA ILE A 7 -43.31 35.07 -16.14
C ILE A 7 -42.12 34.89 -15.20
N PHE A 8 -42.41 34.32 -14.03
CA PHE A 8 -41.43 33.72 -13.13
C PHE A 8 -40.93 32.41 -13.78
N ILE A 9 -39.64 32.34 -14.11
CA ILE A 9 -38.97 31.05 -14.31
C ILE A 9 -38.13 30.78 -13.07
N PHE A 10 -38.72 30.01 -12.16
CA PHE A 10 -38.01 29.27 -11.12
C PHE A 10 -37.12 28.23 -11.82
N LEU A 11 -35.86 28.57 -12.09
CA LEU A 11 -34.85 27.57 -12.40
C LEU A 11 -34.14 27.19 -11.10
N GLY A 12 -34.75 26.27 -10.36
CA GLY A 12 -34.14 25.60 -9.22
C GLY A 12 -33.02 24.69 -9.70
N PHE A 13 -31.79 25.19 -9.75
CA PHE A 13 -30.61 24.34 -9.74
C PHE A 13 -30.18 24.13 -8.30
N VAL A 14 -30.84 23.20 -7.63
CA VAL A 14 -30.29 22.52 -6.46
C VAL A 14 -29.16 21.63 -6.98
N PHE A 15 -27.96 22.18 -7.10
CA PHE A 15 -26.73 21.37 -7.15
C PHE A 15 -26.48 20.81 -5.74
N MET A 16 -27.30 19.85 -5.34
CA MET A 16 -26.93 18.98 -4.22
C MET A 16 -25.94 17.94 -4.71
N LYS A 17 -24.76 18.01 -4.07
CA LYS A 17 -24.03 16.86 -3.54
C LYS A 17 -23.41 15.94 -4.59
N PHE A 18 -22.21 16.32 -5.03
CA PHE A 18 -21.11 15.35 -5.00
C PHE A 18 -20.11 15.83 -3.96
N ALA A 19 -20.40 15.53 -2.69
CA ALA A 19 -19.31 15.22 -1.78
C ALA A 19 -18.78 13.86 -2.26
N ASN A 20 -17.92 13.89 -3.28
CA ASN A 20 -16.97 12.80 -3.47
C ASN A 20 -15.94 12.97 -2.36
N ASP A 21 -16.34 12.68 -1.13
CA ASP A 21 -15.41 12.15 -0.16
C ASP A 21 -15.16 10.69 -0.55
N ALA A 22 -14.56 10.51 -1.73
CA ALA A 22 -13.71 9.38 -1.97
C ALA A 22 -12.52 9.61 -1.05
N ASN A 23 -12.69 9.21 0.21
CA ASN A 23 -11.59 8.99 1.13
C ASN A 23 -10.86 7.73 0.63
N ALA A 24 -10.33 7.81 -0.59
CA ALA A 24 -9.33 6.90 -1.06
C ALA A 24 -8.15 7.17 -0.15
N SER A 25 -7.97 6.30 0.86
CA SER A 25 -6.66 6.05 1.44
C SER A 25 -5.74 5.72 0.27
N SER A 26 -5.16 6.74 -0.37
CA SER A 26 -4.32 6.58 -1.54
C SER A 26 -3.05 5.92 -1.05
N CYS A 27 -2.94 4.61 -1.29
CA CYS A 27 -1.74 3.87 -0.95
C CYS A 27 -0.54 4.55 -1.61
N THR A 28 0.60 4.55 -0.92
CA THR A 28 1.86 4.99 -1.54
C THR A 28 2.20 3.98 -2.63
N ILE A 29 2.31 4.44 -3.88
CA ILE A 29 2.60 3.56 -5.00
C ILE A 29 4.11 3.48 -5.17
N LEU A 30 4.64 2.27 -5.25
CA LEU A 30 6.04 2.01 -5.57
C LEU A 30 6.16 1.18 -6.85
N SER A 31 7.06 1.63 -7.73
CA SER A 31 7.46 0.90 -8.93
C SER A 31 8.72 0.08 -8.69
N GLN A 32 9.08 -0.77 -9.64
CA GLN A 32 10.35 -1.54 -9.57
C GLN A 32 11.57 -0.62 -9.36
N ASN A 33 12.58 -1.10 -8.62
CA ASN A 33 13.82 -0.38 -8.32
C ASN A 33 13.64 0.97 -7.61
N THR A 34 12.58 1.10 -6.82
CA THR A 34 12.34 2.28 -5.98
C THR A 34 12.28 1.91 -4.50
N SER A 35 12.47 2.92 -3.66
CA SER A 35 12.24 2.83 -2.22
C SER A 35 11.28 3.93 -1.77
N ALA A 36 10.57 3.70 -0.68
CA ALA A 36 9.83 4.74 0.03
C ALA A 36 9.94 4.53 1.53
N ALA A 37 10.04 5.64 2.23
CA ALA A 37 9.94 5.70 3.67
C ALA A 37 8.56 6.26 4.07
N ILE A 38 7.89 5.57 4.98
CA ILE A 38 6.56 5.94 5.48
C ILE A 38 6.60 5.90 7.00
N THR A 39 6.31 7.03 7.62
CA THR A 39 6.10 7.11 9.07
C THR A 39 4.60 7.07 9.34
N THR A 40 4.15 6.25 10.30
CA THR A 40 2.74 6.27 10.71
C THR A 40 2.56 6.13 12.21
N LYS A 41 1.47 6.72 12.69
CA LYS A 41 1.06 6.82 14.09
C LYS A 41 -0.29 6.16 14.24
N THR A 42 -0.36 4.94 14.79
CA THR A 42 -1.59 4.16 15.09
C THR A 42 -2.54 3.85 13.93
N ASP A 43 -2.44 4.54 12.80
CA ASP A 43 -3.22 4.35 11.59
C ASP A 43 -2.60 3.31 10.68
N THR A 44 -3.47 2.55 10.02
CA THR A 44 -3.06 1.65 8.94
C THR A 44 -2.60 2.49 7.74
N LYS A 45 -1.38 2.26 7.28
CA LYS A 45 -0.90 2.74 5.97
C LYS A 45 -0.87 1.60 4.98
N CYS A 46 -0.96 1.95 3.70
CA CYS A 46 -0.84 0.99 2.63
C CYS A 46 0.17 1.42 1.57
N ILE A 47 0.84 0.42 1.02
CA ILE A 47 1.84 0.52 -0.02
C ILE A 47 1.40 -0.39 -1.15
N GLU A 48 1.29 0.16 -2.35
CA GLU A 48 0.90 -0.58 -3.53
C GLU A 48 2.10 -0.78 -4.44
N PHE A 49 2.39 -2.04 -4.74
CA PHE A 49 3.46 -2.44 -5.64
C PHE A 49 2.81 -2.79 -6.98
N ARG A 50 3.15 -2.03 -8.03
CA ARG A 50 2.61 -2.23 -9.37
C ARG A 50 3.66 -2.80 -10.31
N GLY A 51 3.18 -3.46 -11.35
CA GLY A 51 4.06 -4.00 -12.38
C GLY A 51 4.99 -5.07 -11.82
N LEU A 52 4.55 -5.82 -10.78
CA LEU A 52 5.28 -7.01 -10.37
C LEU A 52 5.16 -8.01 -11.50
N ASN A 53 6.26 -8.17 -12.21
CA ASN A 53 6.37 -9.15 -13.24
C ASN A 53 7.04 -10.38 -12.60
N TYR A 54 6.99 -11.56 -13.23
CA TYR A 54 7.75 -12.76 -12.84
C TYR A 54 7.18 -13.70 -11.77
N ASN A 55 7.37 -15.00 -12.03
CA ASN A 55 6.90 -16.14 -11.23
C ASN A 55 7.61 -16.28 -9.86
N LYS A 56 8.60 -15.41 -9.60
CA LYS A 56 9.50 -15.43 -8.43
C LYS A 56 9.55 -14.05 -7.77
N ALA A 57 8.41 -13.58 -7.24
CA ALA A 57 8.39 -12.41 -6.36
C ALA A 57 8.32 -12.83 -4.89
N TYR A 58 9.10 -12.18 -4.05
CA TYR A 58 9.21 -12.45 -2.62
C TYR A 58 9.04 -11.17 -1.81
N PHE A 59 8.24 -11.27 -0.76
CA PHE A 59 8.17 -10.27 0.29
C PHE A 59 8.97 -10.75 1.50
N THR A 60 9.83 -9.89 2.02
CA THR A 60 10.67 -10.15 3.17
C THR A 60 10.57 -8.99 4.17
N ALA A 61 10.15 -9.31 5.39
CA ALA A 61 10.31 -8.43 6.54
C ALA A 61 11.26 -9.11 7.53
N ASP A 62 12.53 -8.71 7.48
CA ASP A 62 13.58 -9.35 8.27
C ASP A 62 13.66 -8.75 9.68
N ALA A 63 13.74 -9.61 10.69
CA ALA A 63 13.76 -9.20 12.09
C ALA A 63 15.00 -8.38 12.48
N SER A 64 16.13 -8.56 11.81
CA SER A 64 17.37 -7.81 12.08
C SER A 64 17.24 -6.32 11.77
N PHE A 65 16.32 -5.95 10.87
CA PHE A 65 16.04 -4.56 10.51
C PHE A 65 14.76 -4.01 11.15
N GLN A 66 14.11 -4.77 12.03
CA GLN A 66 12.86 -4.36 12.68
C GLN A 66 13.05 -3.49 13.92
N GLN A 67 14.28 -3.32 14.41
CA GLN A 67 14.68 -2.42 15.52
C GLN A 67 13.62 -2.25 16.63
N ASN A 68 13.09 -3.37 17.14
CA ASN A 68 12.05 -3.44 18.18
C ASN A 68 10.68 -2.81 17.84
N ALA A 69 10.28 -2.72 16.58
CA ALA A 69 8.94 -2.27 16.21
C ALA A 69 7.98 -3.47 16.01
N ALA A 70 6.79 -3.38 16.59
CA ALA A 70 5.71 -4.35 16.40
C ALA A 70 4.58 -3.77 15.52
N TYR A 71 4.04 -4.59 14.63
CA TYR A 71 3.01 -4.18 13.68
C TYR A 71 2.13 -5.33 13.18
N ASP A 72 0.90 -5.00 12.81
CA ASP A 72 0.06 -5.85 11.98
C ASP A 72 0.44 -5.67 10.51
N LEU A 73 0.70 -6.79 9.84
CA LEU A 73 1.00 -6.88 8.42
C LEU A 73 -0.12 -7.64 7.70
N GLU A 74 -0.69 -7.03 6.67
CA GLU A 74 -1.60 -7.69 5.74
C GLU A 74 -1.15 -7.47 4.29
N ILE A 75 -1.14 -8.52 3.48
CA ILE A 75 -0.80 -8.44 2.05
C ILE A 75 -1.99 -8.96 1.24
N LYS A 76 -2.41 -8.20 0.23
CA LYS A 76 -3.47 -8.56 -0.72
C LYS A 76 -2.95 -8.48 -2.14
N ASN A 77 -3.49 -9.31 -3.04
CA ASN A 77 -3.28 -9.16 -4.47
C ASN A 77 -4.22 -8.10 -5.07
N GLY A 78 -4.05 -7.78 -6.36
CA GLY A 78 -4.84 -6.77 -7.07
C GLY A 78 -6.35 -7.01 -7.13
N ASN A 79 -6.81 -8.25 -6.86
CA ASN A 79 -8.23 -8.59 -6.76
C ASN A 79 -8.76 -8.48 -5.33
N GLY A 80 -7.95 -7.97 -4.39
CA GLY A 80 -8.29 -7.88 -2.97
C GLY A 80 -8.18 -9.20 -2.20
N LYS A 81 -7.76 -10.30 -2.84
CA LYS A 81 -7.55 -11.58 -2.14
C LYS A 81 -6.36 -11.45 -1.20
N ARG A 82 -6.59 -11.77 0.07
CA ARG A 82 -5.55 -11.83 1.09
C ARG A 82 -4.55 -12.96 0.80
N LEU A 83 -3.28 -12.58 0.73
CA LEU A 83 -2.12 -13.46 0.58
C LEU A 83 -1.48 -13.76 1.95
N LEU A 84 -1.46 -12.77 2.85
CA LEU A 84 -0.90 -12.90 4.20
C LEU A 84 -1.66 -12.00 5.17
N LYS A 85 -1.80 -12.46 6.42
CA LYS A 85 -2.12 -11.61 7.57
C LYS A 85 -1.34 -12.14 8.77
N LYS A 86 -0.47 -11.32 9.34
CA LYS A 86 0.45 -11.72 10.41
C LYS A 86 0.71 -10.55 11.35
N VAL A 87 0.86 -10.88 12.62
CA VAL A 87 1.38 -9.96 13.64
C VAL A 87 2.89 -10.15 13.73
N GLN A 88 3.65 -9.10 13.48
CA GLN A 88 5.09 -9.06 13.70
C GLN A 88 5.36 -8.48 15.09
N LYS A 89 6.02 -9.26 15.95
CA LYS A 89 6.45 -8.82 17.29
C LYS A 89 7.84 -8.20 17.22
N GLU A 90 8.16 -7.33 18.18
CA GLU A 90 9.42 -6.57 18.27
C GLU A 90 10.68 -7.46 18.17
N SER A 91 10.60 -8.70 18.66
CA SER A 91 11.68 -9.71 18.63
C SER A 91 11.20 -11.03 18.03
N GLY A 92 10.28 -10.97 17.06
CA GLY A 92 9.74 -12.12 16.35
C GLY A 92 10.64 -12.61 15.22
N PRO A 93 10.40 -13.83 14.68
CA PRO A 93 11.12 -14.33 13.51
C PRO A 93 10.79 -13.51 12.26
N SER A 94 11.72 -13.47 11.30
CA SER A 94 11.52 -12.85 9.99
C SER A 94 10.27 -13.40 9.29
N THR A 95 9.61 -12.55 8.51
CA THR A 95 8.48 -12.93 7.67
C THR A 95 8.93 -12.99 6.21
N ASN A 96 8.83 -14.17 5.61
CA ASN A 96 9.14 -14.40 4.20
C ASN A 96 7.92 -15.01 3.51
N LEU A 97 7.50 -14.43 2.39
CA LEU A 97 6.36 -14.89 1.60
C LEU A 97 6.69 -14.89 0.11
N LYS A 98 6.56 -16.04 -0.53
CA LYS A 98 6.52 -16.11 -1.99
C LYS A 98 5.15 -15.67 -2.48
N LEU A 99 5.11 -14.61 -3.28
CA LEU A 99 3.87 -13.95 -3.71
C LEU A 99 3.21 -14.66 -4.91
N ASN A 100 3.97 -15.49 -5.64
CA ASN A 100 3.51 -16.22 -6.83
C ASN A 100 2.76 -15.32 -7.82
N THR A 101 3.37 -14.18 -8.17
CA THR A 101 2.81 -13.20 -9.11
C THR A 101 2.91 -13.66 -10.56
N HIS A 102 2.03 -13.14 -11.41
CA HIS A 102 2.09 -13.26 -12.88
C HIS A 102 2.44 -11.91 -13.52
N TYR A 103 2.57 -11.87 -14.85
CA TYR A 103 2.89 -10.63 -15.57
C TYR A 103 1.98 -9.47 -15.15
N ASN A 104 2.58 -8.32 -14.81
CA ASN A 104 1.90 -7.09 -14.43
C ASN A 104 0.91 -7.25 -13.24
N THR A 105 1.31 -7.99 -12.21
CA THR A 105 0.52 -8.12 -10.99
C THR A 105 0.66 -6.87 -10.10
N THR A 106 -0.43 -6.48 -9.46
CA THR A 106 -0.42 -5.53 -8.35
C THR A 106 -0.58 -6.27 -7.03
N ILE A 107 0.15 -5.85 -6.00
CA ILE A 107 -0.12 -6.22 -4.61
C ILE A 107 -0.22 -4.97 -3.75
N THR A 108 -0.92 -5.08 -2.63
CA THR A 108 -1.02 -4.03 -1.63
C THR A 108 -0.62 -4.58 -0.28
N VAL A 109 0.34 -3.92 0.36
CA VAL A 109 0.80 -4.20 1.72
C VAL A 109 0.18 -3.18 2.65
N TYR A 110 -0.42 -3.63 3.73
CA TYR A 110 -1.01 -2.81 4.78
C TYR A 110 -0.20 -3.01 6.06
N LEU A 111 0.16 -1.91 6.71
CA LEU A 111 0.91 -1.87 7.96
C LEU A 111 0.18 -1.04 9.00
N LYS A 112 0.03 -1.58 10.21
CA LYS A 112 -0.48 -0.84 11.36
C LYS A 112 0.46 -1.03 12.55
N PRO A 113 1.10 0.03 13.08
CA PRO A 113 1.89 -0.07 14.31
C PRO A 113 1.05 -0.54 15.50
N LEU A 114 1.66 -1.34 16.39
CA LEU A 114 0.98 -1.87 17.58
C LEU A 114 1.36 -1.17 18.89
N THR A 115 2.60 -0.72 19.03
CA THR A 115 3.11 -0.21 20.31
C THR A 115 3.28 1.31 20.32
N LYS A 116 3.95 1.88 19.32
CA LYS A 116 4.21 3.32 19.20
C LYS A 116 4.29 3.75 17.73
N ASP A 117 4.62 5.02 17.51
CA ASP A 117 4.97 5.56 16.20
C ASP A 117 6.16 4.77 15.63
N THR A 118 6.00 4.33 14.38
CA THR A 118 6.99 3.51 13.70
C THR A 118 7.29 4.11 12.34
N HIS A 119 8.58 4.22 12.03
CA HIS A 119 9.07 4.53 10.71
C HIS A 119 9.30 3.23 9.95
N TYR A 120 8.68 3.10 8.79
CA TYR A 120 8.83 1.97 7.88
C TYR A 120 9.58 2.39 6.63
N GLU A 121 10.55 1.59 6.21
CA GLU A 121 11.22 1.78 4.94
C GLU A 121 11.01 0.55 4.07
N PHE A 122 10.45 0.79 2.88
CA PHE A 122 10.26 -0.20 1.85
C PHE A 122 11.30 0.00 0.76
N PHE A 123 11.85 -1.10 0.28
CA PHE A 123 12.73 -1.11 -0.88
C PHE A 123 12.36 -2.25 -1.80
N ILE A 124 12.50 -2.01 -3.11
CA ILE A 124 12.22 -3.00 -4.15
C ILE A 124 13.51 -3.21 -4.92
N VAL A 125 14.04 -4.43 -4.86
CA VAL A 125 15.19 -4.83 -5.69
C VAL A 125 14.67 -5.73 -6.80
N HIS A 126 14.88 -5.30 -8.04
CA HIS A 126 14.70 -6.11 -9.24
C HIS A 126 16.03 -6.76 -9.59
N ASP A 127 16.12 -8.07 -9.40
CA ASP A 127 17.29 -8.85 -9.78
C ASP A 127 16.98 -9.64 -11.05
N ASP A 128 17.49 -9.15 -12.18
CA ASP A 128 17.40 -9.82 -13.47
C ASP A 128 18.50 -10.89 -13.57
N ASN A 129 18.13 -12.14 -13.36
CA ASN A 129 19.04 -13.25 -13.61
C ASN A 129 19.07 -13.53 -15.13
N THR A 130 20.01 -12.88 -15.81
CA THR A 130 20.22 -13.01 -17.25
C THR A 130 20.63 -14.42 -17.68
N THR A 131 21.02 -15.30 -16.74
CA THR A 131 21.43 -16.68 -17.03
C THR A 131 20.24 -17.62 -17.13
N THR A 132 19.25 -17.45 -16.24
CA THR A 132 18.01 -18.26 -16.26
C THR A 132 16.85 -17.54 -16.97
N ASN A 133 17.06 -16.28 -17.37
CA ASN A 133 16.02 -15.37 -17.84
C ASN A 133 14.85 -15.28 -16.83
N GLU A 134 15.18 -15.44 -15.55
CA GLU A 134 14.25 -15.30 -14.44
C GLU A 134 14.55 -13.97 -13.77
N THR A 135 13.51 -13.31 -13.31
CA THR A 135 13.69 -12.11 -12.52
C THR A 135 13.08 -12.33 -11.15
N MET A 136 13.80 -11.87 -10.15
CA MET A 136 13.39 -11.92 -8.76
C MET A 136 13.10 -10.52 -8.27
N ILE A 137 11.92 -10.33 -7.68
CA ILE A 137 11.59 -9.06 -7.01
C ILE A 137 11.62 -9.30 -5.51
N TYR A 138 12.50 -8.57 -4.82
CA TYR A 138 12.56 -8.54 -3.37
C TYR A 138 11.92 -7.27 -2.85
N ILE A 139 10.88 -7.42 -2.04
CA ILE A 139 10.26 -6.31 -1.32
C ILE A 139 10.70 -6.42 0.13
N GLY A 140 11.58 -5.51 0.55
CA GLY A 140 12.04 -5.42 1.92
C GLY A 140 11.20 -4.46 2.75
N LEU A 141 11.06 -4.78 4.03
CA LEU A 141 10.45 -3.91 5.04
C LEU A 141 11.38 -3.81 6.25
N ASN A 142 11.89 -2.60 6.49
CA ASN A 142 12.61 -2.23 7.70
C ASN A 142 11.69 -1.38 8.59
N SER A 143 11.86 -1.47 9.89
CA SER A 143 11.08 -0.66 10.83
C SER A 143 11.91 -0.22 12.02
N LYS A 144 11.64 0.97 12.54
CA LYS A 144 12.20 1.44 13.81
C LYS A 144 11.17 2.27 14.56
N LEU A 145 11.21 2.20 15.89
CA LEU A 145 10.43 3.12 16.71
C LEU A 145 10.96 4.54 16.55
N GLU A 146 10.07 5.50 16.41
CA GLU A 146 10.44 6.92 16.50
C GLU A 146 10.42 7.34 17.99
N ASN A 147 11.50 7.98 18.44
CA ASN A 147 11.69 8.42 19.83
C ASN A 147 11.06 9.80 20.08
#